data_AF-A0A419N2U8-F1
#
_entry.id   AF-A0A419N2U8-F1
#
_cell.length_a   1.000
_cell.length_b   1.000
_cell.length_c   1.000
_cell.angle_alpha   90.00
_cell.angle_beta   90.00
_cell.angle_gamma   90.00
#
_symmetry.space_group_name_H-M   'P 1'
#
loop_
_entity.id
_entity.type
_entity.pdbx_description
1 polymer ?
#
loop_
_entity_poly.entity_id
_entity_poly.type
_entity_poly.pdbx_seq_one_letter_code
_entity_poly.pdbx_strand_id
1 'polypeptide(L)' 'MLTSQKNIAQETFDESTPTMRKLICFHAGLKSRHINMRFFELAHSERIKVIEALNSLIEFGNALPAFISETDSVLHIEH' A
#
# COMPACT_ATOMS: atom_id res chain seq x y z
N MET A 1 9.76 -27.89 14.32
CA MET A 1 10.20 -26.52 13.98
C MET A 1 9.00 -25.78 13.43
N LEU A 2 8.45 -24.82 14.16
CA LEU A 2 7.36 -23.98 13.66
C LEU A 2 7.97 -23.00 12.66
N THR A 3 7.74 -23.23 11.38
CA THR A 3 8.04 -22.25 10.33
C THR A 3 7.22 -21.00 10.65
N SER A 4 7.87 -19.96 11.16
CA SER A 4 7.24 -18.65 11.33
C SER A 4 6.76 -18.20 9.96
N GLN A 5 5.47 -18.34 9.69
CA GLN A 5 4.89 -18.02 8.42
C GLN A 5 5.11 -16.53 8.18
N LYS A 6 5.92 -16.19 7.17
CA LYS A 6 6.33 -14.81 6.90
C LYS A 6 5.07 -13.97 6.67
N ASN A 7 4.83 -12.98 7.52
CA ASN A 7 3.69 -12.08 7.37
C ASN A 7 3.99 -11.06 6.27
N ILE A 8 3.64 -11.42 5.03
CA ILE A 8 3.92 -10.60 3.83
C ILE A 8 3.28 -9.21 3.95
N ALA A 9 2.06 -9.11 4.49
CA ALA A 9 1.40 -7.82 4.66
C ALA A 9 2.16 -6.90 5.62
N GLN A 10 2.69 -7.46 6.72
CA GLN A 10 3.55 -6.74 7.64
C GLN A 10 4.82 -6.25 6.95
N GLU A 11 5.53 -7.14 6.26
CA GLU A 11 6.78 -6.79 5.54
C GLU A 11 6.52 -5.69 4.52
N THR A 12 5.53 -5.85 3.65
CA THR A 12 5.16 -4.85 2.63
C THR A 12 4.84 -3.50 3.25
N PHE A 13 4.04 -3.46 4.32
CA PHE A 13 3.68 -2.20 4.98
C PHE A 13 4.90 -1.54 5.67
N ASP A 14 5.68 -2.34 6.39
CA ASP A 14 6.81 -1.88 7.18
C ASP A 14 8.01 -1.45 6.32
N GLU A 15 8.20 -2.02 5.13
CA GLU A 15 9.30 -1.70 4.22
C GLU A 15 8.91 -0.67 3.15
N SER A 16 7.61 -0.38 3.01
CA SER A 16 7.11 0.66 2.11
C SER A 16 7.73 2.02 2.39
N THR A 17 8.02 2.77 1.32
CA THR A 17 8.46 4.17 1.40
C THR A 17 7.40 5.04 2.11
N PRO A 18 7.76 6.20 2.67
CA PRO A 18 6.80 7.07 3.33
C PRO A 18 5.61 7.47 2.44
N THR A 19 5.85 7.68 1.13
CA THR A 19 4.80 7.97 0.15
C THR A 19 3.87 6.78 -0.04
N MET A 20 4.41 5.56 -0.14
CA MET A 20 3.61 4.36 -0.29
C MET A 20 2.79 4.06 0.98
N ARG A 21 3.37 4.25 2.18
CA ARG A 21 2.61 4.13 3.43
C ARG A 21 1.47 5.14 3.53
N LYS A 22 1.68 6.38 3.07
CA LYS A 22 0.61 7.39 2.96
C LYS A 22 -0.52 6.89 2.07
N LEU A 23 -0.20 6.37 0.89
CA LEU A 23 -1.20 5.83 -0.05
C LEU A 23 -1.97 4.66 0.57
N ILE A 24 -1.26 3.69 1.15
CA ILE A 24 -1.88 2.51 1.80
C ILE A 24 -2.80 2.95 2.95
N CYS A 25 -2.31 3.83 3.84
CA CYS A 25 -3.10 4.33 4.97
C CYS A 25 -4.33 5.11 4.49
N PHE A 26 -4.18 5.95 3.46
CA PHE A 26 -5.29 6.69 2.87
C PHE A 26 -6.36 5.76 2.31
N HIS A 27 -5.96 4.77 1.51
CA HIS A 27 -6.87 3.79 0.91
C HIS A 27 -7.56 2.91 1.98
N ALA A 28 -6.84 2.55 3.05
CA ALA A 28 -7.37 1.82 4.20
C ALA A 28 -8.28 2.67 5.12
N GLY A 29 -8.50 3.96 4.82
CA GLY A 29 -9.28 4.88 5.65
C GLY A 29 -8.65 5.17 7.02
N LEU A 30 -7.33 5.06 7.12
CA LEU A 30 -6.57 5.31 8.34
C LEU A 30 -6.12 6.78 8.44
N LYS A 31 -6.03 7.26 9.68
CA LYS A 31 -5.56 8.62 9.98
C LYS A 31 -4.05 8.77 9.74
N SER A 32 -3.58 10.01 9.54
CA SER A 32 -2.16 10.31 9.28
C SER A 32 -1.18 9.78 10.32
N ARG A 33 -1.59 9.65 11.58
CA ARG A 33 -0.72 9.08 12.64
C ARG A 33 -0.25 7.65 12.34
N HIS A 34 -1.03 6.86 11.61
CA HIS A 34 -0.72 5.45 11.32
C HIS A 34 0.41 5.29 10.31
N ILE A 35 0.76 6.34 9.56
CA ILE A 35 1.85 6.33 8.57
C ILE A 35 3.20 5.99 9.24
N ASN A 36 3.39 6.49 10.47
CA ASN A 36 4.64 6.32 11.23
C ASN A 36 4.62 5.08 12.12
N MET A 37 3.51 4.34 12.18
CA MET A 37 3.40 3.12 12.95
C MET A 37 3.94 1.93 12.14
N ARG A 38 4.42 0.92 12.85
CA ARG A 38 4.69 -0.42 12.33
C ARG A 38 3.40 -1.22 12.29
N PHE A 39 3.33 -2.21 11.42
CA PHE A 39 2.14 -3.03 11.24
C PHE A 39 1.66 -3.69 12.54
N PHE A 40 2.59 -4.13 13.40
CA PHE A 40 2.23 -4.76 14.68
C PHE A 40 1.63 -3.77 15.70
N GLU A 41 1.92 -2.47 15.56
CA GLU A 41 1.40 -1.41 16.44
C GLU A 41 -0.05 -1.03 16.07
N LEU A 42 -0.51 -1.36 14.87
CA LEU A 42 -1.90 -1.16 14.44
C LEU A 42 -2.84 -2.09 15.21
N ALA A 43 -4.05 -1.63 15.49
CA ALA A 43 -5.10 -2.49 16.03
C ALA A 43 -5.43 -3.62 15.04
N HIS A 44 -5.98 -4.74 15.53
CA HIS A 44 -6.29 -5.87 14.67
C HIS A 44 -7.23 -5.50 13.51
N SER A 45 -8.25 -4.69 13.77
CA SER A 45 -9.16 -4.17 12.74
C SER A 45 -8.48 -3.25 11.73
N GLU A 46 -7.49 -2.48 12.15
CA GLU A 46 -6.69 -1.62 11.27
C GLU A 46 -5.76 -2.47 10.39
N ARG A 47 -5.17 -3.55 10.93
CA ARG A 47 -4.37 -4.50 10.15
C ARG A 47 -5.19 -5.16 9.04
N ILE A 48 -6.44 -5.53 9.31
CA ILE A 48 -7.35 -6.08 8.29
C ILE A 48 -7.56 -5.06 7.17
N LYS A 49 -7.86 -3.80 7.50
CA LYS A 49 -8.04 -2.73 6.51
C LYS A 49 -6.79 -2.49 5.66
N VAL A 50 -5.60 -2.57 6.26
CA VAL A 50 -4.34 -2.48 5.51
C VAL A 50 -4.19 -3.64 4.53
N ILE A 51 -4.53 -4.87 4.94
CA ILE A 51 -4.49 -6.05 4.05
C ILE A 51 -5.47 -5.87 2.89
N GLU A 52 -6.70 -5.44 3.16
CA GLU A 52 -7.71 -5.16 2.13
C GLU A 52 -7.23 -4.08 1.15
N ALA A 53 -6.63 -3.01 1.68
CA ALA A 53 -6.08 -1.94 0.85
C ALA A 53 -4.92 -2.43 -0.04
N LEU A 54 -4.01 -3.24 0.49
CA LEU A 54 -2.92 -3.83 -0.30
C LEU A 54 -3.44 -4.72 -1.43
N ASN A 55 -4.42 -5.58 -1.14
CA ASN A 55 -5.04 -6.42 -2.17
C ASN A 55 -5.71 -5.59 -3.26
N SER A 56 -6.45 -4.54 -2.89
CA SER A 56 -7.09 -3.64 -3.83
C SER A 56 -6.08 -2.87 -4.70
N LEU A 57 -4.94 -2.47 -4.14
CA LEU A 57 -3.86 -1.83 -4.92
C LEU A 57 -3.20 -2.80 -5.90
N ILE A 58 -3.04 -4.08 -5.54
CA ILE A 58 -2.55 -5.12 -6.44
C ILE A 58 -3.54 -5.35 -7.59
N GLU A 59 -4.83 -5.47 -7.29
CA GLU A 59 -5.89 -5.59 -8.30
C GLU A 59 -5.91 -4.38 -9.23
N PHE A 60 -5.79 -3.16 -8.68
CA PHE A 60 -5.69 -1.94 -9.46
C PHE A 60 -4.46 -1.98 -10.39
N GLY A 61 -3.28 -2.31 -9.87
CA GLY A 61 -2.06 -2.44 -10.67
C GLY A 61 -2.18 -3.48 -11.80
N ASN A 62 -2.83 -4.61 -11.53
CA ASN A 62 -3.09 -5.65 -12.53
C ASN A 62 -4.15 -5.25 -13.58
N ALA A 63 -5.07 -4.37 -13.21
CA ALA A 63 -6.09 -3.85 -14.11
C ALA A 63 -5.59 -2.69 -14.99
N LEU A 64 -4.46 -2.08 -14.64
CA LEU A 64 -3.86 -1.03 -15.44
C LEU A 64 -3.41 -1.61 -16.79
N PRO A 65 -3.89 -1.05 -17.91
CA PRO A 65 -3.37 -1.38 -19.23
C PRO A 65 -1.86 -1.15 -19.29
N ALA A 66 -1.13 -1.84 -20.18
CA ALA A 66 0.32 -1.67 -20.38
C ALA A 66 0.75 -0.26 -20.85
N PHE A 67 -0.18 0.70 -20.89
CA PHE A 67 -0.04 2.09 -21.33
C PHE A 67 0.74 2.98 -20.34
N ILE A 68 1.38 2.40 -19.31
CA ILE A 68 2.54 3.07 -18.69
C ILE A 68 3.77 2.68 -19.52
N SER A 69 3.72 2.98 -20.82
CA SER A 69 4.89 3.05 -21.69
C SER A 69 5.63 4.34 -21.37
N GLU A 70 6.96 4.38 -21.47
CA GLU A 70 7.78 5.58 -21.24
C GLU A 70 7.25 6.82 -22.00
N THR A 71 6.55 6.60 -23.12
CA THR A 71 5.93 7.63 -23.97
C THR A 71 4.70 8.32 -23.39
N ASP A 72 3.96 7.70 -22.46
CA ASP A 72 2.67 8.21 -21.97
C ASP A 72 2.78 8.96 -20.61
N SER A 73 4.01 9.14 -20.10
CA SER A 73 4.29 9.52 -18.71
C SER A 73 4.34 11.04 -18.42
N VAL A 74 4.05 11.91 -19.40
CA VAL A 74 4.00 13.36 -19.18
C VAL A 74 2.61 13.91 -19.46
N LEU A 75 1.86 14.19 -18.38
CA LEU A 75 0.69 15.06 -18.46
C LEU A 75 1.16 16.47 -18.83
N HIS A 76 1.11 16.82 -20.11
CA HIS A 76 1.25 18.20 -20.55
C HIS A 76 0.00 18.98 -20.12
N ILE A 77 0.09 19.63 -18.96
CA ILE A 77 -0.90 20.64 -18.54
C ILE A 77 -0.46 21.95 -19.19
N GLU A 78 -1.11 22.35 -20.28
CA GLU A 78 -0.95 23.71 -20.84
C GLU A 78 -1.63 24.72 -19.91
N HIS A 79 -0.90 25.80 -19.58
CA HIS A 79 -1.38 26.94 -18.80
C HIS A 79 -1.99 28.01 -19.69
#